data_AF-K1UMF8-F1
#
_entry.id   AF-K1UMF8-F1
#
_cell.length_a   1.000
_cell.length_b   1.000
_cell.length_c   1.000
_cell.angle_alpha   90.00
_cell.angle_beta   90.00
_cell.angle_gamma   90.00
#
_symmetry.space_group_name_H-M   'P 1'
#
loop_
_entity.id
_entity.type
_entity.pdbx_description
1 polymer ?
#
loop_
_entity_poly.entity_id
_entity_poly.type
_entity_poly.pdbx_seq_one_letter_code
_entity_poly.pdbx_strand_id
1 'polypeptide(L)'
;EAEEALLKGYESLNGTWDEPVVWLALAFCEWKKGRLSERVKKRAIEIIDSGEDLQHWNESSSAKECRQREKELQKLKARLESPMPERRPVRKPTVDRVPWKAGDLLAYKIMDHDIPYPEYTGKFVLLRVLKILKIGNPVSKYLGEEYKNERALLGYYNWSGGEVPDPKIVNHLSYEIISEDNDPIFGKSSHTCISLGSMTKKD
;
A
#
# COMPACT_ATOMS: atom_id res chain seq x y z
N GLU A 1 -5.37 20.17 -0.25
CA GLU A 1 -5.84 18.84 0.20
C GLU A 1 -4.69 17.88 0.49
N ALA A 2 -3.89 17.46 -0.49
CA ALA A 2 -2.77 16.53 -0.23
C ALA A 2 -1.68 17.11 0.71
N GLU A 3 -1.31 18.38 0.52
CA GLU A 3 -0.39 19.11 1.40
C GLU A 3 -0.89 19.11 2.86
N GLU A 4 -2.15 19.52 3.06
CA GLU A 4 -2.82 19.51 4.37
C GLU A 4 -2.89 18.12 5.00
N ALA A 5 -3.27 17.10 4.23
CA ALA A 5 -3.35 15.73 4.73
C ALA A 5 -1.99 15.21 5.20
N LEU A 6 -0.92 15.55 4.47
CA LEU A 6 0.45 15.20 4.84
C LEU A 6 0.87 15.90 6.12
N LEU A 7 0.72 17.24 6.19
CA LEU A 7 1.07 18.03 7.36
C LEU A 7 0.29 17.57 8.60
N LYS A 8 -1.02 17.33 8.47
CA LYS A 8 -1.85 16.77 9.54
C LYS A 8 -1.33 15.42 10.03
N GLY A 9 -0.94 14.52 9.13
CA GLY A 9 -0.40 13.22 9.53
C GLY A 9 1.03 13.24 10.08
N TYR A 10 1.66 14.42 10.17
CA TYR A 10 2.93 14.68 10.86
C TYR A 10 2.78 15.75 11.95
N GLU A 11 1.55 16.12 12.34
CA GLU A 11 1.27 17.14 13.36
C GLU A 11 1.92 16.82 14.72
N SER A 12 2.11 15.53 15.03
CA SER A 12 2.83 15.09 16.23
C SER A 12 4.31 15.50 16.27
N LEU A 13 4.87 15.93 15.14
CA LEU A 13 6.24 16.44 15.03
C LEU A 13 6.30 17.97 15.15
N ASN A 14 5.17 18.67 15.24
CA ASN A 14 5.19 20.13 15.38
C ASN A 14 5.89 20.52 16.70
N GLY A 15 6.82 21.46 16.60
CA GLY A 15 7.67 21.92 17.71
C GLY A 15 8.75 20.92 18.14
N THR A 16 8.91 19.78 17.44
CA THR A 16 10.02 18.86 17.68
C THR A 16 11.19 19.15 16.75
N TRP A 17 12.35 18.55 17.06
CA TRP A 17 13.54 18.62 16.20
C TRP A 17 13.34 18.03 14.80
N ASP A 18 12.28 17.25 14.58
CA ASP A 18 11.97 16.65 13.28
C ASP A 18 11.02 17.50 12.43
N GLU A 19 10.38 18.55 13.00
CA GLU A 19 9.51 19.46 12.23
C GLU A 19 10.24 20.05 11.00
N PRO A 20 11.49 20.56 11.14
CA PRO A 20 12.25 21.08 10.00
C PRO A 20 12.39 20.07 8.86
N VAL A 21 12.63 18.80 9.20
CA VAL A 21 12.82 17.73 8.22
C VAL A 21 11.57 17.53 7.37
N VAL A 22 10.37 17.61 7.98
CA VAL A 22 9.08 17.49 7.27
C VAL A 22 8.93 18.62 6.25
N TRP A 23 9.14 19.87 6.67
CA TRP A 23 8.99 21.04 5.80
C TRP A 23 10.00 21.04 4.65
N LEU A 24 11.27 20.73 4.93
CA LEU A 24 12.34 20.68 3.92
C LEU A 24 12.08 19.57 2.89
N ALA A 25 11.66 18.37 3.34
CA ALA A 25 11.33 17.26 2.47
C ALA A 25 10.08 17.54 1.62
N LEU A 26 9.06 18.18 2.21
CA LEU A 26 7.83 18.57 1.50
C LEU A 26 8.15 19.60 0.42
N ALA A 27 8.89 20.66 0.75
CA ALA A 27 9.31 21.69 -0.20
C ALA A 27 10.08 21.10 -1.38
N PHE A 28 11.04 20.21 -1.10
CA PHE A 28 11.78 19.51 -2.13
C PHE A 28 10.87 18.68 -3.05
N CYS A 29 9.95 17.91 -2.46
CA CYS A 29 9.02 17.06 -3.21
C CYS A 29 8.08 17.87 -4.09
N GLU A 30 7.50 18.94 -3.57
CA GLU A 30 6.58 19.80 -4.32
C GLU A 30 7.29 20.55 -5.44
N TRP A 31 8.49 21.07 -5.19
CA TRP A 31 9.32 21.69 -6.23
C TRP A 31 9.64 20.68 -7.34
N LYS A 32 10.07 19.46 -7.00
CA LYS A 32 10.37 18.40 -7.98
C LYS A 32 9.15 18.03 -8.86
N LYS A 33 7.93 18.30 -8.39
CA LYS A 33 6.68 18.07 -9.11
C LYS A 33 6.13 19.31 -9.83
N GLY A 34 6.80 20.47 -9.72
CA GLY A 34 6.33 21.73 -10.28
C GLY A 34 5.04 22.20 -9.61
N ARG A 35 4.93 22.02 -8.29
CA ARG A 35 3.71 22.26 -7.49
C ARG A 35 4.02 22.90 -6.13
N LEU A 36 5.20 23.52 -5.98
CA LEU A 36 5.62 24.14 -4.74
C LEU A 36 4.64 25.24 -4.32
N SER A 37 4.05 25.12 -3.14
CA SER A 37 3.21 26.17 -2.58
C SER A 37 4.05 27.27 -1.92
N GLU A 38 3.55 28.50 -1.94
CA GLU A 38 4.23 29.63 -1.31
C GLU A 38 4.36 29.45 0.21
N ARG A 39 3.39 28.79 0.85
CA ARG A 39 3.45 28.46 2.29
C ARG A 39 4.64 27.56 2.60
N VAL A 40 4.74 26.45 1.89
CA VAL A 40 5.80 25.46 2.07
C VAL A 40 7.15 26.07 1.72
N LYS A 41 7.23 26.83 0.62
CA LYS A 41 8.45 27.55 0.21
C LYS A 41 8.93 28.50 1.30
N LYS A 42 8.05 29.38 1.79
CA LYS A 42 8.39 30.38 2.80
C LYS A 42 8.91 29.71 4.07
N ARG A 43 8.18 28.70 4.59
CA ARG A 43 8.57 27.99 5.80
C ARG A 43 9.92 27.25 5.65
N ALA A 44 10.15 26.60 4.51
CA ALA A 44 11.42 25.93 4.25
C ALA A 44 12.60 26.91 4.16
N ILE A 45 12.41 28.08 3.54
CA ILE A 45 13.45 29.12 3.48
C ILE A 45 13.72 29.68 4.89
N GLU A 46 12.68 29.96 5.68
CA GLU A 46 12.83 30.40 7.08
C GLU A 46 13.66 29.42 7.92
N ILE A 47 13.42 28.10 7.77
CA ILE A 47 14.18 27.05 8.46
C ILE A 47 15.65 27.02 8.02
N ILE A 48 15.92 27.18 6.72
CA ILE A 48 17.30 27.20 6.21
C ILE A 48 18.03 28.44 6.71
N ASP A 49 17.36 29.59 6.72
CA ASP A 49 17.96 30.88 7.08
C ASP A 49 18.12 31.06 8.59
N SER A 50 17.25 30.46 9.41
CA SER A 50 17.43 30.47 10.86
C SER A 50 18.64 29.65 11.31
N GLY A 51 19.03 28.64 10.53
CA GLY A 51 20.10 27.71 10.88
C GLY A 51 19.75 26.75 12.02
N GLU A 52 18.51 26.74 12.49
CA GLU A 52 18.02 25.90 13.60
C GLU A 52 18.24 24.41 13.29
N ASP A 53 17.90 23.95 12.08
CA ASP A 53 18.15 22.58 11.63
C ASP A 53 19.64 22.18 11.75
N LEU A 54 20.56 23.08 11.40
CA LEU A 54 22.00 22.79 11.50
C LEU A 54 22.51 22.74 12.93
N GLN A 55 21.94 23.51 13.85
CA GLN A 55 22.32 23.47 15.26
C GLN A 55 22.06 22.08 15.85
N HIS A 56 20.92 21.48 15.56
CA HIS A 56 20.60 20.13 16.05
C HIS A 56 21.50 19.07 15.45
N TRP A 57 21.77 19.14 14.14
CA TRP A 57 22.70 18.22 13.50
C TRP A 57 24.10 18.30 14.10
N ASN A 58 24.56 19.49 14.48
CA ASN A 58 25.85 19.67 15.15
C ASN A 58 25.93 18.99 16.52
N GLU A 59 24.80 18.87 17.25
CA GLU A 59 24.75 18.21 18.55
C GLU A 59 24.72 16.68 18.43
N SER A 60 24.13 16.15 17.36
CA SER A 60 23.87 14.71 17.20
C SER A 60 24.71 13.98 16.15
N SER A 61 25.55 14.68 15.37
CA SER A 61 26.22 14.11 14.20
C SER A 61 27.69 14.50 14.09
N SER A 62 28.43 13.78 13.26
CA SER A 62 29.84 14.09 13.01
C SER A 62 29.99 15.40 12.24
N ALA A 63 31.11 16.11 12.45
CA ALA A 63 31.42 17.34 11.71
C ALA A 63 31.36 17.18 10.17
N LYS A 64 31.63 15.97 9.67
CA LYS A 64 31.51 15.63 8.24
C LYS A 64 30.04 15.62 7.78
N GLU A 65 29.15 15.02 8.57
CA GLU A 65 27.71 14.97 8.29
C GLU A 65 27.09 16.36 8.36
N CYS A 66 27.48 17.19 9.33
CA CYS A 66 26.99 18.56 9.45
C CYS A 66 27.35 19.41 8.23
N ARG A 67 28.62 19.34 7.78
CA ARG A 67 29.06 20.02 6.54
C ARG A 67 28.30 19.52 5.31
N GLN A 68 27.98 18.23 5.26
CA GLN A 68 27.20 17.66 4.17
C GLN A 68 25.75 18.16 4.23
N ARG A 69 25.15 18.24 5.42
CA ARG A 69 23.81 18.78 5.65
C ARG A 69 23.72 20.23 5.20
N GLU A 70 24.65 21.08 5.65
CA GLU A 70 24.74 22.49 5.24
C GLU A 70 24.79 22.63 3.72
N LYS A 71 25.63 21.83 3.06
CA LYS A 71 25.73 21.84 1.59
C LYS A 71 24.41 21.44 0.92
N GLU A 72 23.68 20.46 1.44
CA GLU A 72 22.38 20.07 0.89
C GLU A 72 21.30 21.11 1.16
N LEU A 73 21.31 21.80 2.30
CA LEU A 73 20.38 22.91 2.58
C LEU A 73 20.60 24.08 1.61
N GLN A 74 21.85 24.47 1.35
CA GLN A 74 22.15 25.53 0.38
C GLN A 74 21.72 25.14 -1.04
N LYS A 75 21.91 23.88 -1.44
CA LYS A 75 21.38 23.37 -2.71
C LYS A 75 19.86 23.40 -2.75
N LEU A 76 19.19 23.05 -1.65
CA LEU A 76 17.74 23.09 -1.56
C LEU A 76 17.23 24.53 -1.69
N LYS A 77 17.81 25.48 -0.95
CA LYS A 77 17.46 26.91 -1.04
C LYS A 77 17.56 27.42 -2.48
N ALA A 78 18.71 27.19 -3.13
CA ALA A 78 18.91 27.59 -4.51
C ALA A 78 17.88 26.98 -5.48
N ARG A 79 17.42 25.74 -5.23
CA ARG A 79 16.32 25.13 -6.02
C ARG A 79 14.99 25.83 -5.76
N LEU A 80 14.61 26.05 -4.49
CA LEU A 80 13.33 26.67 -4.14
C LEU A 80 13.22 28.11 -4.64
N GLU A 81 14.34 28.81 -4.79
CA GLU A 81 14.43 30.16 -5.37
C GLU A 81 14.48 30.17 -6.90
N SER A 82 14.89 29.06 -7.53
CA SER A 82 14.90 28.94 -8.99
C SER A 82 13.48 28.89 -9.59
N PRO A 83 13.32 29.18 -10.90
CA PRO A 83 12.05 29.02 -11.58
C PRO A 83 11.46 27.62 -11.36
N MET A 84 10.16 27.57 -11.08
CA MET A 84 9.48 26.30 -10.85
C MET A 84 9.55 25.40 -12.10
N PRO A 85 9.95 24.12 -11.96
CA PRO A 85 9.99 23.22 -13.10
C PRO A 85 8.59 22.93 -13.62
N GLU A 86 8.51 22.38 -14.83
CA GLU A 86 7.24 22.00 -15.44
C GLU A 86 6.43 21.06 -14.53
N ARG A 87 5.12 21.33 -14.44
CA ARG A 87 4.21 20.60 -13.59
C ARG A 87 4.10 19.14 -14.04
N ARG A 88 4.51 18.22 -13.17
CA ARG A 88 4.44 16.77 -13.45
C ARG A 88 3.10 16.18 -12.99
N PRO A 89 2.53 15.22 -13.74
CA PRO A 89 1.39 14.45 -13.27
C PRO A 89 1.80 13.55 -12.11
N VAL A 90 0.90 13.39 -11.15
CA VAL A 90 1.03 12.41 -10.06
C VAL A 90 0.02 11.31 -10.34
N ARG A 91 0.51 10.09 -10.59
CA ARG A 91 -0.34 8.94 -10.84
C ARG A 91 -1.10 8.60 -9.57
N LYS A 92 -2.42 8.45 -9.68
CA LYS A 92 -3.23 7.90 -8.58
C LYS A 92 -2.82 6.45 -8.34
N PRO A 93 -2.70 6.00 -7.08
CA PRO A 93 -2.49 4.60 -6.80
C PRO A 93 -3.59 3.74 -7.41
N THR A 94 -3.21 2.55 -7.88
CA THR A 94 -4.14 1.53 -8.36
C THR A 94 -4.43 0.55 -7.24
N VAL A 95 -5.67 0.08 -7.19
CA VAL A 95 -6.11 -0.96 -6.25
C VAL A 95 -6.72 -2.11 -7.04
N ASP A 96 -6.54 -3.32 -6.51
CA ASP A 96 -7.15 -4.50 -7.07
C ASP A 96 -8.64 -4.50 -6.71
N ARG A 97 -9.48 -4.57 -7.74
CA ARG A 97 -10.93 -4.61 -7.61
C ARG A 97 -11.45 -5.96 -8.02
N VAL A 98 -12.42 -6.45 -7.26
CA VAL A 98 -13.10 -7.69 -7.62
C VAL A 98 -14.20 -7.34 -8.63
N PRO A 99 -14.23 -7.99 -9.82
CA PRO A 99 -15.25 -7.69 -10.83
C PRO A 99 -16.63 -8.30 -10.49
N TRP A 100 -16.70 -9.19 -9.51
CA TRP A 100 -17.89 -9.94 -9.11
C TRP A 100 -18.63 -9.29 -7.93
N LYS A 101 -19.86 -9.72 -7.70
CA LYS A 101 -20.73 -9.31 -6.59
C LYS A 101 -21.03 -10.49 -5.67
N ALA A 102 -21.36 -10.18 -4.41
CA ALA A 102 -21.87 -11.20 -3.49
C ALA A 102 -23.13 -11.86 -4.06
N GLY A 103 -23.17 -13.19 -4.02
CA GLY A 103 -24.20 -14.03 -4.64
C GLY A 103 -23.82 -14.62 -5.99
N ASP A 104 -22.84 -14.04 -6.70
CA ASP A 104 -22.42 -14.54 -8.01
C ASP A 104 -21.93 -15.98 -7.90
N LEU A 105 -22.35 -16.81 -8.86
CA LEU A 105 -21.91 -18.18 -9.04
C LEU A 105 -20.89 -18.22 -10.17
N LEU A 106 -19.70 -18.71 -9.87
CA LEU A 106 -18.59 -18.80 -10.81
C LEU A 106 -18.32 -20.26 -11.12
N ALA A 107 -18.08 -20.55 -12.40
CA ALA A 107 -17.50 -21.82 -12.83
C ALA A 107 -16.03 -21.58 -13.14
N TYR A 108 -15.14 -22.20 -12.37
CA TYR A 108 -13.69 -22.09 -12.55
C TYR A 108 -13.14 -23.38 -13.12
N LYS A 109 -12.43 -23.31 -14.25
CA LYS A 109 -11.76 -24.46 -14.84
C LYS A 109 -10.36 -24.58 -14.27
N ILE A 110 -10.05 -25.71 -13.65
CA ILE A 110 -8.72 -26.00 -13.12
C ILE A 110 -7.81 -26.28 -14.32
N MET A 111 -6.85 -25.40 -14.57
CA MET A 111 -5.91 -25.53 -15.69
C MET A 111 -4.49 -25.84 -15.24
N ASP A 112 -4.23 -25.81 -13.93
CA ASP A 112 -2.92 -26.11 -13.39
C ASP A 112 -2.63 -27.62 -13.50
N HIS A 113 -1.44 -27.93 -13.98
CA HIS A 113 -0.94 -29.28 -14.18
C HIS A 113 -0.05 -29.73 -13.00
N ASP A 114 0.39 -28.80 -12.16
CA ASP A 114 1.24 -29.04 -10.98
C ASP A 114 0.43 -29.00 -9.68
N ILE A 115 -0.68 -29.74 -9.66
CA ILE A 115 -1.52 -29.91 -8.47
C ILE A 115 -1.40 -31.34 -7.92
N PRO A 116 -1.55 -31.56 -6.60
CA PRO A 116 -1.48 -32.89 -6.00
C PRO A 116 -2.49 -33.90 -6.56
N TYR A 117 -3.54 -33.42 -7.25
CA TYR A 117 -4.64 -34.21 -7.80
C TYR A 117 -4.85 -33.93 -9.31
N PRO A 118 -3.99 -34.46 -10.20
CA PRO A 118 -4.06 -34.19 -11.64
C PRO A 118 -5.36 -34.63 -12.33
N GLU A 119 -6.13 -35.54 -11.72
CA GLU A 119 -7.44 -35.97 -12.21
C GLU A 119 -8.51 -34.86 -12.21
N TYR A 120 -8.23 -33.73 -11.55
CA TYR A 120 -9.07 -32.53 -11.58
C TYR A 120 -8.63 -31.52 -12.64
N THR A 121 -7.45 -31.69 -13.24
CA THR A 121 -7.02 -30.83 -14.33
C THR A 121 -7.99 -30.93 -15.51
N GLY A 122 -8.41 -29.77 -16.00
CA GLY A 122 -9.44 -29.60 -17.03
C GLY A 122 -10.87 -29.67 -16.52
N LYS A 123 -11.13 -30.01 -15.25
CA LYS A 123 -12.48 -30.00 -14.68
C LYS A 123 -12.88 -28.61 -14.20
N PHE A 124 -14.17 -28.35 -14.23
CA PHE A 124 -14.81 -27.20 -13.60
C PHE A 124 -15.12 -27.48 -12.14
N VAL A 125 -14.98 -26.46 -11.32
CA VAL A 125 -15.51 -26.37 -9.96
C VAL A 125 -16.45 -25.18 -9.86
N LEU A 126 -17.38 -25.23 -8.91
CA LEU A 126 -18.34 -24.16 -8.68
C LEU A 126 -17.97 -23.37 -7.43
N LEU A 127 -17.91 -22.04 -7.55
CA LEU A 127 -17.58 -21.12 -6.47
C LEU A 127 -18.70 -20.09 -6.29
N ARG A 128 -19.15 -19.88 -5.05
CA ARG A 128 -20.06 -18.80 -4.69
C ARG A 128 -19.26 -17.63 -4.14
N VAL A 129 -19.47 -16.43 -4.67
CA VAL A 129 -18.97 -15.22 -4.02
C VAL A 129 -19.85 -14.93 -2.80
N LEU A 130 -19.32 -15.13 -1.60
CA LEU A 130 -20.06 -14.92 -0.36
C LEU A 130 -20.05 -13.45 0.05
N LYS A 131 -18.89 -12.79 -0.09
CA LYS A 131 -18.69 -11.39 0.28
C LYS A 131 -17.49 -10.79 -0.44
N ILE A 132 -17.52 -9.48 -0.66
CA ILE A 132 -16.34 -8.71 -1.05
C ILE A 132 -15.73 -8.08 0.21
N LEU A 133 -14.47 -8.42 0.48
CA LEU A 133 -13.71 -7.93 1.62
C LEU A 133 -12.74 -6.85 1.14
N LYS A 134 -12.65 -5.76 1.90
CA LYS A 134 -11.53 -4.81 1.77
C LYS A 134 -10.38 -5.32 2.62
N ILE A 135 -9.23 -5.55 2.02
CA ILE A 135 -8.07 -6.17 2.67
C ILE A 135 -6.92 -5.18 2.82
N GLY A 136 -6.15 -5.35 3.89
CA GLY A 136 -4.95 -4.57 4.19
C GLY A 136 -5.21 -3.12 4.58
N ASN A 137 -4.11 -2.39 4.78
CA ASN A 137 -4.14 -0.94 4.87
C ASN A 137 -4.37 -0.34 3.48
N PRO A 138 -4.97 0.85 3.37
CA PRO A 138 -5.00 1.55 2.09
C PRO A 138 -3.58 1.71 1.55
N VAL A 139 -3.43 1.80 0.21
CA VAL A 139 -2.13 1.94 -0.47
C VAL A 139 -1.31 3.13 0.06
N SER A 140 -1.95 4.07 0.75
CA SER A 140 -1.29 5.08 1.58
C SER A 140 -2.12 5.39 2.83
N LYS A 141 -1.48 5.65 3.98
CA LYS A 141 -2.15 6.09 5.22
C LYS A 141 -2.99 7.38 5.06
N TYR A 142 -2.71 8.15 4.02
CA TYR A 142 -3.40 9.41 3.72
C TYR A 142 -4.58 9.27 2.78
N LEU A 143 -4.78 8.06 2.25
CA LEU A 143 -5.84 7.75 1.31
C LEU A 143 -6.94 6.97 2.03
N GLY A 144 -8.19 7.20 1.64
CA GLY A 144 -9.34 6.62 2.32
C GLY A 144 -9.53 5.13 2.06
N GLU A 145 -10.60 4.58 2.63
CA GLU A 145 -11.03 3.18 2.49
C GLU A 145 -11.26 2.75 1.03
N GLU A 146 -11.44 3.69 0.10
CA GLU A 146 -11.50 3.45 -1.32
C GLU A 146 -10.15 3.01 -1.90
N TYR A 147 -9.02 3.24 -1.22
CA TYR A 147 -7.70 2.79 -1.66
C TYR A 147 -7.26 1.47 -1.03
N LYS A 148 -8.19 0.64 -0.58
CA LYS A 148 -7.92 -0.76 -0.20
C LYS A 148 -8.18 -1.70 -1.37
N ASN A 149 -7.37 -2.74 -1.44
CA ASN A 149 -7.59 -3.87 -2.34
C ASN A 149 -8.84 -4.64 -1.91
N GLU A 150 -9.49 -5.25 -2.88
CA GLU A 150 -10.63 -6.12 -2.66
C GLU A 150 -10.26 -7.58 -2.86
N ARG A 151 -10.88 -8.44 -2.06
CA ARG A 151 -10.81 -9.90 -2.20
C ARG A 151 -12.21 -10.48 -2.08
N ALA A 152 -12.53 -11.43 -2.95
CA ALA A 152 -13.75 -12.23 -2.81
C ALA A 152 -13.53 -13.31 -1.75
N LEU A 153 -14.44 -13.39 -0.77
CA LEU A 153 -14.60 -14.57 0.05
C LEU A 153 -15.43 -15.58 -0.74
N LEU A 154 -14.87 -16.76 -0.97
CA LEU A 154 -15.46 -17.77 -1.85
C LEU A 154 -15.96 -18.98 -1.05
N GLY A 155 -17.12 -19.48 -1.42
CA GLY A 155 -17.61 -20.80 -1.02
C GLY A 155 -17.39 -21.79 -2.15
N TYR A 156 -16.73 -22.91 -1.88
CA TYR A 156 -16.52 -24.01 -2.81
C TYR A 156 -17.62 -25.04 -2.65
N TYR A 157 -18.39 -25.31 -3.71
CA TYR A 157 -19.34 -26.41 -3.71
C TYR A 157 -18.60 -27.73 -3.86
N ASN A 158 -19.03 -28.76 -3.13
CA ASN A 158 -18.46 -30.11 -3.22
C ASN A 158 -18.89 -30.82 -4.53
N TRP A 159 -18.44 -30.27 -5.67
CA TRP A 159 -18.78 -30.72 -7.02
C TRP A 159 -17.65 -30.39 -7.99
N SER A 160 -17.35 -31.32 -8.90
CA SER A 160 -16.51 -31.07 -10.07
C SER A 160 -17.05 -31.81 -11.30
N GLY A 161 -16.81 -31.28 -12.50
CA GLY A 161 -17.30 -31.87 -13.74
C GLY A 161 -16.53 -31.44 -14.98
N GLY A 162 -16.65 -32.18 -16.08
CA GLY A 162 -15.97 -31.87 -17.34
C GLY A 162 -16.57 -30.67 -18.10
N GLU A 163 -17.81 -30.31 -17.78
CA GLU A 163 -18.57 -29.23 -18.42
C GLU A 163 -19.24 -28.36 -17.35
N VAL A 164 -19.64 -27.13 -17.72
CA VAL A 164 -20.35 -26.22 -16.81
C VAL A 164 -21.78 -26.75 -16.62
N PRO A 165 -22.23 -27.02 -15.39
CA PRO A 165 -23.55 -27.60 -15.13
C PRO A 165 -24.66 -26.53 -15.16
N ASP A 166 -25.93 -26.97 -15.11
CA ASP A 166 -27.04 -26.05 -14.83
C ASP A 166 -26.84 -25.40 -13.45
N PRO A 167 -26.90 -24.06 -13.33
CA PRO A 167 -26.69 -23.35 -12.06
C PRO A 167 -27.56 -23.82 -10.90
N LYS A 168 -28.74 -24.41 -11.15
CA LYS A 168 -29.66 -24.90 -10.11
C LYS A 168 -29.13 -26.10 -9.34
N ILE A 169 -28.09 -26.78 -9.83
CA ILE A 169 -27.45 -27.90 -9.12
C ILE A 169 -27.05 -27.52 -7.69
N VAL A 170 -26.67 -26.25 -7.48
CA VAL A 170 -26.25 -25.71 -6.18
C VAL A 170 -27.34 -25.75 -5.11
N ASN A 171 -28.62 -25.88 -5.48
CA ASN A 171 -29.72 -26.01 -4.53
C ASN A 171 -29.68 -27.33 -3.76
N HIS A 172 -28.90 -28.30 -4.26
CA HIS A 172 -28.75 -29.63 -3.68
C HIS A 172 -27.31 -29.91 -3.22
N LEU A 173 -26.44 -28.89 -3.25
CA LEU A 173 -25.04 -29.00 -2.87
C LEU A 173 -24.77 -28.16 -1.63
N SER A 174 -23.97 -28.71 -0.70
CA SER A 174 -23.30 -27.91 0.32
C SER A 174 -22.05 -27.25 -0.25
N TYR A 175 -21.65 -26.14 0.36
CA TYR A 175 -20.37 -25.50 0.09
C TYR A 175 -19.56 -25.34 1.38
N GLU A 176 -18.24 -25.33 1.25
CA GLU A 176 -17.29 -24.96 2.30
C GLU A 176 -16.65 -23.61 1.99
N ILE A 177 -16.25 -22.85 3.01
CA ILE A 177 -15.66 -21.53 2.82
C ILE A 177 -14.16 -21.68 2.58
N ILE A 178 -13.67 -21.13 1.47
CA ILE A 178 -12.22 -21.00 1.24
C ILE A 178 -11.72 -19.78 2.02
N SER A 179 -10.92 -20.04 3.06
CA SER A 179 -10.18 -19.02 3.81
C SER A 179 -8.70 -19.38 3.89
N GLU A 180 -7.80 -18.41 4.10
CA GLU A 180 -6.35 -18.67 4.23
C GLU A 180 -6.03 -19.73 5.29
N ASP A 181 -6.82 -19.83 6.37
CA ASP A 181 -6.65 -20.83 7.43
C ASP A 181 -7.25 -22.21 7.11
N ASN A 182 -8.10 -22.29 6.07
CA ASN A 182 -8.86 -23.47 5.66
C ASN A 182 -8.87 -23.59 4.13
N ASP A 183 -7.71 -23.51 3.46
CA ASP A 183 -7.64 -23.81 2.03
C ASP A 183 -7.78 -25.34 1.85
N PRO A 184 -8.94 -25.82 1.36
CA PRO A 184 -9.19 -27.26 1.28
C PRO A 184 -8.44 -27.91 0.12
N ILE A 185 -7.92 -27.12 -0.83
CA ILE A 185 -7.25 -27.60 -2.04
C ILE A 185 -5.74 -27.74 -1.80
N PHE A 186 -5.15 -26.80 -1.07
CA PHE A 186 -3.69 -26.75 -0.85
C PHE A 186 -3.26 -27.22 0.54
N GLY A 187 -4.19 -27.70 1.37
CA GLY A 187 -3.94 -27.94 2.79
C GLY A 187 -3.44 -26.67 3.49
N LYS A 188 -3.01 -26.78 4.75
CA LYS A 188 -2.32 -25.68 5.45
C LYS A 188 -0.95 -25.39 4.83
N SER A 189 -0.90 -24.90 3.59
CA SER A 189 0.32 -24.35 3.02
C SER A 189 0.33 -22.85 3.28
N SER A 190 0.80 -22.49 4.48
CA SER A 190 1.26 -21.14 4.78
C SER A 190 2.57 -20.88 4.03
N HIS A 191 2.48 -20.77 2.70
CA HIS A 191 3.55 -20.32 1.81
C HIS A 191 3.08 -19.16 0.94
N THR A 192 2.27 -18.26 1.50
CA THR A 192 2.23 -16.89 1.00
C THR A 192 3.20 -16.06 1.81
N CYS A 193 4.26 -15.62 1.13
CA CYS A 193 5.24 -14.64 1.56
C CYS A 193 4.59 -13.54 2.40
N ILE A 194 4.80 -13.58 3.71
CA ILE A 194 5.10 -12.48 4.66
C ILE A 194 5.36 -13.19 5.99
N SER A 195 6.62 -13.58 6.25
CA SER A 195 7.12 -13.63 7.62
C SER A 195 8.20 -12.56 7.74
N LEU A 196 7.76 -11.39 8.18
CA LEU A 196 8.65 -10.38 8.78
C LEU A 196 8.12 -10.15 10.19
N GLY A 197 8.84 -10.71 11.17
CA GLY A 197 8.47 -10.61 12.57
C GLY A 197 9.31 -11.55 13.42
N SER A 198 10.48 -11.07 13.80
CA SER A 198 11.46 -11.68 14.70
C SER A 198 10.84 -12.28 15.97
N MET A 199 11.14 -13.56 16.26
CA MET A 199 11.10 -14.08 17.62
C MET A 199 12.47 -13.88 18.25
N THR A 200 12.55 -12.93 19.17
CA THR A 200 13.55 -12.92 20.24
C THR A 200 13.41 -14.22 21.03
N LYS A 201 14.48 -15.01 21.07
CA LYS A 201 14.61 -16.10 22.05
C LYS A 201 14.58 -15.49 23.45
N LYS A 202 13.65 -15.97 24.28
CA LYS A 202 13.77 -15.95 25.74
C LYS A 202 13.96 -17.40 26.17
N ASP A 203 15.10 -17.60 26.82
CA ASP A 203 15.58 -18.69 27.68
C ASP A 203 15.42 -20.14 27.19
#